data_AF-A0A0E0KN39-F1
#
_entry.id   AF-A0A0E0KN39-F1
#
_cell.length_a   1.000
_cell.length_b   1.000
_cell.length_c   1.000
_cell.angle_alpha   90.00
_cell.angle_beta   90.00
_cell.angle_gamma   90.00
#
_symmetry.space_group_name_H-M   'P 1'
#
loop_
_entity.id
_entity.type
_entity.pdbx_description
1 polymer ?
#
loop_
_entity_poly.entity_id
_entity_poly.type
_entity_poly.pdbx_seq_one_letter_code
_entity_poly.pdbx_strand_id
1 'polypeptide(L)'
;MALTLTRVKVGPWGGTGGSAWDEGGYDDTSGGGYTGIRSMSIGSSSWCVSSMLFVYDDNGRRVKGKLHGVKDFGTNVELDFPGEVLTHISGYHDSKLIRRLEFRTNRNRTLGPYGVNIIENEQWRQFEVSMEKAGSIVGFSGRSGNYNYIDAISIYIAVWNPDRFFNTLREQGIIAYQMPPIRLQLRKMEKLKNEQVERGHVKGNPEEGQEHLIRKLPSQTQDKPPLAKLEKEQQELSRRVQELEELYEETKQKVRDIQRQVEQKKERLRELKSSTMPRDVYQRQYLKENATLRSMEEHLKQLEWREQAMQQLLQKKQQELRHLKDQISETKRYEEDIKKKRALLEREQQDLLNEPQMIRKLKEQQQEVARQISLLEHLETLKQLRRRLEEQQKKKKKKGFIRRIFWL
;
A
#
# COMPACT_ATOMS: atom_id res chain seq x y z
N MET A 1 -29.42 12.64 -5.12
CA MET A 1 -29.24 11.24 -4.67
C MET A 1 -27.83 10.81 -5.03
N ALA A 2 -26.90 10.75 -4.07
CA ALA A 2 -25.58 10.19 -4.30
C ALA A 2 -25.67 8.67 -4.13
N LEU A 3 -25.79 7.93 -5.23
CA LEU A 3 -25.59 6.49 -5.20
C LEU A 3 -24.10 6.27 -4.92
N THR A 4 -23.75 5.94 -3.68
CA THR A 4 -22.41 5.43 -3.38
C THR A 4 -22.27 4.09 -4.10
N LEU A 5 -21.71 4.12 -5.31
CA LEU A 5 -21.38 2.93 -6.10
C LEU A 5 -20.46 2.06 -5.26
N THR A 6 -20.91 0.85 -4.92
CA THR A 6 -20.07 -0.14 -4.25
C THR A 6 -18.87 -0.43 -5.16
N ARG A 7 -17.66 -0.25 -4.62
CA ARG A 7 -16.41 -0.51 -5.33
C ARG A 7 -15.80 -1.81 -4.85
N VAL A 8 -15.31 -2.61 -5.78
CA VAL A 8 -14.65 -3.88 -5.47
C VAL A 8 -13.28 -3.91 -6.12
N LYS A 9 -12.27 -4.25 -5.32
CA LYS A 9 -10.91 -4.49 -5.80
C LYS A 9 -10.74 -5.96 -6.18
N VAL A 10 -10.20 -6.23 -7.36
CA VAL A 10 -9.92 -7.60 -7.84
C VAL A 10 -8.48 -7.69 -8.30
N GLY A 11 -7.80 -8.78 -7.95
CA GLY A 11 -6.36 -8.99 -8.09
C GLY A 11 -5.65 -9.02 -6.73
N PRO A 12 -4.33 -8.78 -6.66
CA PRO A 12 -3.42 -8.54 -7.77
C PRO A 12 -3.11 -9.81 -8.57
N TRP A 13 -2.91 -9.63 -9.88
CA TRP A 13 -2.27 -10.62 -10.74
C TRP A 13 -0.83 -10.18 -10.99
N GLY A 14 0.12 -11.11 -11.07
CA GLY A 14 1.54 -10.82 -11.27
C GLY A 14 2.44 -11.19 -10.09
N GLY A 15 3.64 -10.62 -10.08
CA GLY A 15 4.70 -10.89 -9.10
C GLY A 15 4.67 -10.00 -7.86
N THR A 16 5.50 -10.35 -6.88
CA THR A 16 5.66 -9.61 -5.62
C THR A 16 6.75 -8.53 -5.67
N GLY A 17 7.43 -8.38 -6.81
CA GLY A 17 8.50 -7.41 -7.02
C GLY A 17 8.00 -5.96 -7.04
N GLY A 18 8.96 -5.03 -7.09
CA GLY A 18 8.73 -3.59 -7.21
C GLY A 18 8.03 -2.89 -6.05
N SER A 19 7.68 -1.62 -6.26
CA SER A 19 6.97 -0.77 -5.29
C SER A 19 5.48 -0.76 -5.60
N ALA A 20 4.65 -0.86 -4.55
CA ALA A 20 3.20 -0.78 -4.68
C ALA A 20 2.75 0.64 -5.04
N TRP A 21 1.73 0.74 -5.88
CA TRP A 21 1.02 1.96 -6.22
C TRP A 21 -0.47 1.68 -6.24
N ASP A 22 -1.28 2.64 -5.80
CA ASP A 22 -2.73 2.54 -5.77
C ASP A 22 -3.33 3.88 -6.21
N GLU A 23 -3.87 3.93 -7.43
CA GLU A 23 -4.50 5.14 -7.96
C GLU A 23 -6.03 5.05 -7.89
N GLY A 24 -6.61 3.85 -7.85
CA GLY A 24 -8.06 3.65 -7.84
C GLY A 24 -8.73 3.69 -6.46
N GLY A 25 -7.94 3.59 -5.37
CA GLY A 25 -8.40 3.64 -3.98
C GLY A 25 -8.11 4.98 -3.32
N TYR A 26 -9.15 5.78 -3.13
CA TYR A 26 -9.10 6.96 -2.27
C TYR A 26 -8.70 6.53 -0.84
N ASP A 27 -7.73 7.24 -0.27
CA ASP A 27 -7.30 7.10 1.13
C ASP A 27 -8.49 7.39 2.06
N ASP A 28 -8.50 6.71 3.20
CA ASP A 28 -9.44 6.74 4.33
C ASP A 28 -9.86 8.14 4.83
N THR A 29 -9.19 9.21 4.39
CA THR A 29 -9.51 10.61 4.69
C THR A 29 -10.43 11.31 3.68
N SER A 30 -10.73 10.72 2.52
CA SER A 30 -11.47 11.46 1.49
C SER A 30 -12.57 10.62 0.79
N GLY A 31 -13.72 11.24 0.56
CA GLY A 31 -15.01 10.55 0.42
C GLY A 31 -15.35 9.91 -0.93
N GLY A 32 -14.41 9.40 -1.72
CA GLY A 32 -14.73 8.55 -2.89
C GLY A 32 -13.77 8.60 -4.08
N GLY A 33 -13.55 7.46 -4.75
CA GLY A 33 -12.62 7.36 -5.90
C GLY A 33 -13.17 7.81 -7.27
N TYR A 34 -12.41 7.55 -8.34
CA TYR A 34 -12.73 7.93 -9.73
C TYR A 34 -14.05 7.36 -10.27
N THR A 35 -14.75 8.13 -11.10
CA THR A 35 -16.01 7.76 -11.76
C THR A 35 -15.81 6.93 -13.03
N GLY A 36 -14.62 6.98 -13.64
CA GLY A 36 -14.29 6.19 -14.83
C GLY A 36 -12.90 6.43 -15.36
N ILE A 37 -12.61 5.87 -16.54
CA ILE A 37 -11.35 6.01 -17.26
C ILE A 37 -11.62 6.73 -18.58
N ARG A 38 -10.83 7.75 -18.88
CA ARG A 38 -10.92 8.56 -20.12
C ARG A 38 -9.87 8.14 -21.14
N SER A 39 -8.65 7.83 -20.68
CA SER A 39 -7.63 7.28 -21.56
C SER A 39 -6.61 6.42 -20.84
N MET A 40 -5.91 5.61 -21.63
CA MET A 40 -4.83 4.76 -21.19
C MET A 40 -3.65 4.84 -22.16
N SER A 41 -2.45 4.76 -21.63
CA SER A 41 -1.20 4.63 -22.36
C SER A 41 -0.48 3.42 -21.81
N ILE A 42 -0.40 2.35 -22.60
CA ILE A 42 0.22 1.09 -22.18
C ILE A 42 1.46 0.83 -23.01
N GLY A 43 2.62 0.85 -22.37
CA GLY A 43 3.90 0.47 -22.96
C GLY A 43 4.07 -1.04 -22.93
N SER A 44 4.64 -1.58 -24.00
CA SER A 44 4.97 -3.00 -24.10
C SER A 44 6.32 -3.21 -24.76
N SER A 45 7.03 -4.23 -24.28
CA SER A 45 8.23 -4.77 -24.90
C SER A 45 7.93 -6.14 -25.51
N SER A 46 8.89 -6.73 -26.23
CA SER A 46 8.81 -8.11 -26.71
C SER A 46 8.69 -9.17 -25.59
N TRP A 47 8.85 -8.78 -24.32
CA TRP A 47 8.93 -9.70 -23.17
C TRP A 47 7.82 -9.52 -22.13
N CYS A 48 7.24 -8.32 -22.03
CA CYS A 48 6.27 -7.97 -20.99
C CYS A 48 5.64 -6.59 -21.22
N VAL A 49 4.63 -6.28 -20.42
CA VAL A 49 4.09 -4.93 -20.29
C VAL A 49 5.10 -4.06 -19.54
N SER A 50 5.55 -2.98 -20.17
CA SER A 50 6.64 -2.15 -19.68
C SER A 50 6.18 -0.92 -18.92
N SER A 51 5.07 -0.29 -19.30
CA SER A 51 4.59 0.91 -18.64
C SER A 51 3.08 1.07 -18.71
N MET A 52 2.53 1.85 -17.78
CA MET A 52 1.11 2.17 -17.69
C MET A 52 0.93 3.60 -17.21
N LEU A 53 0.07 4.33 -17.91
CA LEU A 53 -0.40 5.64 -17.48
C LEU A 53 -1.89 5.73 -17.81
N PHE A 54 -2.68 6.20 -16.86
CA PHE A 54 -4.11 6.35 -17.01
C PHE A 54 -4.52 7.80 -16.84
N VAL A 55 -5.59 8.17 -17.51
CA VAL A 55 -6.30 9.42 -17.27
C VAL A 55 -7.71 9.05 -16.85
N TYR A 56 -8.07 9.46 -15.64
CA TYR A 56 -9.33 9.14 -15.00
C TYR A 56 -10.36 10.26 -15.18
N ASP A 57 -11.61 9.90 -14.96
CA ASP A 57 -12.68 10.83 -14.68
C ASP A 57 -12.91 10.90 -13.17
N ASP A 58 -12.97 12.11 -12.63
CA ASP A 58 -13.45 12.42 -11.29
C ASP A 58 -14.65 13.36 -11.40
N ASN A 59 -15.85 12.76 -11.43
CA ASN A 59 -17.12 13.49 -11.48
C ASN A 59 -17.16 14.52 -12.62
N GLY A 60 -16.71 14.13 -13.82
CA GLY A 60 -16.63 14.99 -15.00
C GLY A 60 -15.28 15.70 -15.19
N ARG A 61 -14.38 15.69 -14.20
CA ARG A 61 -13.03 16.28 -14.32
C ARG A 61 -12.02 15.26 -14.81
N ARG A 62 -11.16 15.67 -15.75
CA ARG A 62 -10.06 14.83 -16.24
C ARG A 62 -8.88 14.90 -15.26
N VAL A 63 -8.49 13.76 -14.70
CA VAL A 63 -7.38 13.64 -13.74
C VAL A 63 -6.30 12.73 -14.32
N LYS A 64 -5.10 13.25 -14.55
CA LYS A 64 -3.97 12.47 -15.05
C LYS A 64 -3.31 11.72 -13.90
N GLY A 65 -3.20 10.39 -14.01
CA GLY A 65 -2.47 9.54 -13.08
C GLY A 65 -0.95 9.68 -13.22
N LYS A 66 -0.22 8.85 -12.49
CA LYS A 66 1.24 8.75 -12.58
C LYS A 66 1.63 7.70 -13.61
N LEU A 67 2.75 7.92 -14.28
CA LEU A 67 3.37 6.88 -15.11
C LEU A 67 4.02 5.83 -14.20
N HIS A 68 3.60 4.58 -14.36
CA HIS A 68 4.21 3.41 -13.73
C HIS A 68 4.99 2.63 -14.78
N GLY A 69 6.17 2.12 -14.41
CA GLY A 69 7.04 1.41 -15.33
C GLY A 69 7.94 2.31 -16.20
N VAL A 70 8.43 1.80 -17.34
CA VAL A 70 9.53 2.40 -18.12
C VAL A 70 9.03 3.71 -18.72
N LYS A 71 9.90 4.72 -18.78
CA LYS A 71 9.63 5.97 -19.49
C LYS A 71 9.64 5.74 -21.01
N ASP A 72 8.65 5.00 -21.49
CA ASP A 72 8.34 4.78 -22.89
C ASP A 72 6.88 5.17 -23.11
N PHE A 73 6.63 5.96 -24.16
CA PHE A 73 5.28 6.39 -24.53
C PHE A 73 4.64 5.24 -25.30
N GLY A 74 3.97 4.37 -24.56
CA GLY A 74 3.24 3.25 -25.13
C GLY A 74 2.07 3.65 -26.02
N THR A 75 1.29 2.65 -26.45
CA THR A 75 0.12 2.87 -27.27
C THR A 75 -0.93 3.66 -26.48
N ASN A 76 -1.22 4.87 -26.95
CA ASN A 76 -2.23 5.74 -26.36
C ASN A 76 -3.61 5.43 -26.94
N VAL A 77 -4.59 5.25 -26.07
CA VAL A 77 -5.99 5.02 -26.41
C VAL A 77 -6.87 5.98 -25.63
N GLU A 78 -7.64 6.80 -26.34
CA GLU A 78 -8.75 7.57 -25.78
C GLU A 78 -10.05 6.76 -25.88
N LEU A 79 -10.84 6.83 -24.79
CA LEU A 79 -12.18 6.27 -24.68
C LEU A 79 -13.18 7.41 -24.85
N ASP A 80 -14.30 7.12 -25.51
CA ASP A 80 -15.44 8.03 -25.63
C ASP A 80 -16.26 8.11 -24.32
N PHE A 81 -15.61 8.46 -23.20
CA PHE A 81 -16.24 8.54 -21.88
C PHE A 81 -17.23 9.73 -21.80
N PRO A 82 -18.46 9.56 -21.27
CA PRO A 82 -18.95 8.40 -20.50
C PRO A 82 -19.63 7.29 -21.32
N GLY A 83 -19.72 7.42 -22.65
CA GLY A 83 -20.41 6.46 -23.52
C GLY A 83 -19.63 5.15 -23.81
N GLU A 84 -18.31 5.17 -23.61
CA GLU A 84 -17.41 4.03 -23.71
C GLU A 84 -16.64 3.83 -22.40
N VAL A 85 -16.78 2.64 -21.80
CA VAL A 85 -16.15 2.27 -20.53
C VAL A 85 -15.52 0.89 -20.63
N LEU A 86 -14.45 0.67 -19.87
CA LEU A 86 -13.82 -0.64 -19.75
C LEU A 86 -14.70 -1.59 -18.95
N THR A 87 -15.01 -2.73 -19.54
CA THR A 87 -15.84 -3.76 -18.92
C THR A 87 -15.10 -5.06 -18.73
N HIS A 88 -13.98 -5.26 -19.43
CA HIS A 88 -13.25 -6.52 -19.38
C HIS A 88 -11.74 -6.27 -19.41
N ILE A 89 -11.01 -7.11 -18.67
CA ILE A 89 -9.56 -7.23 -18.70
C ILE A 89 -9.19 -8.72 -18.75
N SER A 90 -8.21 -9.06 -19.56
CA SER A 90 -7.57 -10.36 -19.56
C SER A 90 -6.07 -10.24 -19.74
N GLY A 91 -5.34 -11.27 -19.36
CA GLY A 91 -3.89 -11.24 -19.47
C GLY A 91 -3.20 -12.52 -19.03
N TYR A 92 -1.89 -12.49 -19.19
CA TYR A 92 -0.97 -13.53 -18.74
C TYR A 92 0.08 -12.91 -17.85
N HIS A 93 0.43 -13.60 -16.77
CA HIS A 93 1.49 -13.21 -15.87
C HIS A 93 2.30 -14.42 -15.42
N ASP A 94 3.51 -14.19 -14.93
CA ASP A 94 4.26 -15.21 -14.20
C ASP A 94 4.46 -14.79 -12.75
N SER A 95 5.44 -15.37 -12.06
CA SER A 95 5.78 -15.04 -10.68
C SER A 95 6.47 -13.69 -10.51
N LYS A 96 6.79 -12.98 -11.61
CA LYS A 96 7.57 -11.74 -11.61
C LYS A 96 6.83 -10.58 -12.28
N LEU A 97 6.28 -10.79 -13.47
CA LEU A 97 5.83 -9.71 -14.35
C LEU A 97 4.47 -9.99 -15.00
N ILE A 98 3.79 -8.92 -15.38
CA ILE A 98 2.67 -8.97 -16.34
C ILE A 98 3.24 -9.14 -17.75
N ARG A 99 2.94 -10.29 -18.37
CA ARG A 99 3.47 -10.69 -19.67
C ARG A 99 2.63 -10.15 -20.82
N ARG A 100 1.31 -10.19 -20.67
CA ARG A 100 0.35 -9.75 -21.68
C ARG A 100 -0.91 -9.17 -21.02
N LEU A 101 -1.46 -8.12 -21.61
CA LEU A 101 -2.76 -7.54 -21.25
C LEU A 101 -3.63 -7.26 -22.46
N GLU A 102 -4.92 -7.44 -22.29
CA GLU A 102 -5.96 -7.04 -23.23
C GLU A 102 -7.12 -6.44 -22.44
N PHE A 103 -7.72 -5.39 -22.98
CA PHE A 103 -8.94 -4.79 -22.42
C PHE A 103 -10.04 -4.80 -23.46
N ARG A 104 -11.30 -4.86 -23.01
CA ARG A 104 -12.47 -4.64 -23.87
C ARG A 104 -13.41 -3.62 -23.25
N THR A 105 -14.08 -2.87 -24.12
CA THR A 105 -15.08 -1.87 -23.73
C THR A 105 -16.50 -2.43 -23.87
N ASN A 106 -17.48 -1.75 -23.26
CA ASN A 106 -18.91 -2.02 -23.45
C ASN A 106 -19.38 -1.89 -24.92
N ARG A 107 -18.56 -1.30 -25.81
CA ARG A 107 -18.81 -1.23 -27.26
C ARG A 107 -18.15 -2.38 -28.03
N ASN A 108 -17.71 -3.43 -27.34
CA ASN A 108 -17.01 -4.59 -27.91
C ASN A 108 -15.71 -4.21 -28.64
N ARG A 109 -15.10 -3.07 -28.28
CA ARG A 109 -13.80 -2.62 -28.79
C ARG A 109 -12.69 -3.30 -27.99
N THR A 110 -11.81 -4.03 -28.66
CA THR A 110 -10.63 -4.65 -28.06
C THR A 110 -9.43 -3.70 -28.09
N LEU A 111 -8.73 -3.57 -26.97
CA LEU A 111 -7.55 -2.72 -26.78
C LEU A 111 -6.37 -3.59 -26.37
N GLY A 112 -5.35 -3.65 -27.22
CA GLY A 112 -4.22 -4.57 -27.11
C GLY A 112 -4.23 -5.63 -28.22
N PRO A 113 -3.52 -6.76 -28.04
CA PRO A 113 -2.77 -7.12 -26.84
C PRO A 113 -1.54 -6.24 -26.61
N TYR A 114 -1.25 -5.96 -25.35
CA TYR A 114 -0.02 -5.29 -24.91
C TYR A 114 0.91 -6.33 -24.29
N GLY A 115 2.17 -6.36 -24.70
CA GLY A 115 3.18 -7.30 -24.20
C GLY A 115 3.53 -8.37 -25.24
N VAL A 116 3.72 -9.61 -24.80
CA VAL A 116 4.18 -10.68 -25.71
C VAL A 116 3.06 -11.12 -26.67
N ASN A 117 3.37 -11.17 -27.97
CA ASN A 117 2.42 -11.55 -29.02
C ASN A 117 2.12 -13.05 -29.05
N ILE A 118 3.07 -13.88 -28.63
CA ILE A 118 2.99 -15.33 -28.66
C ILE A 118 2.89 -15.87 -27.23
N ILE A 119 1.88 -16.71 -26.97
CA ILE A 119 1.68 -17.38 -25.68
C ILE A 119 2.28 -18.77 -25.81
N GLU A 120 3.58 -18.90 -25.59
CA GLU A 120 4.33 -20.15 -25.81
C GLU A 120 4.85 -20.77 -24.49
N ASN A 121 4.48 -20.23 -23.33
CA ASN A 121 5.06 -20.64 -22.06
C ASN A 121 4.02 -21.20 -21.09
N GLU A 122 4.13 -22.50 -20.80
CA GLU A 122 3.28 -23.23 -19.86
C GLU A 122 3.39 -22.73 -18.41
N GLN A 123 4.42 -21.94 -18.08
CA GLN A 123 4.59 -21.37 -16.74
C GLN A 123 3.76 -20.12 -16.48
N TRP A 124 3.12 -19.55 -17.50
CA TRP A 124 2.31 -18.34 -17.35
C TRP A 124 0.90 -18.67 -16.89
N ARG A 125 0.40 -17.90 -15.94
CA ARG A 125 -0.97 -17.99 -15.44
C ARG A 125 -1.83 -16.97 -16.16
N GLN A 126 -2.94 -17.44 -16.73
CA GLN A 126 -3.96 -16.59 -17.31
C GLN A 126 -4.84 -16.00 -16.22
N PHE A 127 -5.30 -14.78 -16.42
CA PHE A 127 -6.40 -14.19 -15.67
C PHE A 127 -7.35 -13.47 -16.61
N GLU A 128 -8.62 -13.45 -16.23
CA GLU A 128 -9.68 -12.81 -16.98
C GLU A 128 -10.77 -12.36 -16.03
N VAL A 129 -11.26 -11.13 -16.22
CA VAL A 129 -12.41 -10.58 -15.52
C VAL A 129 -13.29 -9.84 -16.51
N SER A 130 -14.57 -10.22 -16.57
CA SER A 130 -15.57 -9.55 -17.41
C SER A 130 -16.74 -9.04 -16.56
N MET A 131 -17.12 -7.79 -16.78
CA MET A 131 -18.15 -7.02 -16.06
C MET A 131 -19.22 -6.42 -16.98
N GLU A 132 -19.29 -6.84 -18.25
CA GLU A 132 -20.14 -6.25 -19.30
C GLU A 132 -21.61 -5.98 -18.89
N LYS A 133 -22.15 -6.75 -17.95
CA LYS A 133 -23.54 -6.65 -17.48
C LYS A 133 -23.70 -6.18 -16.03
N ALA A 134 -22.60 -5.89 -15.34
CA ALA A 134 -22.58 -5.80 -13.87
C ALA A 134 -21.78 -4.61 -13.33
N GLY A 135 -20.86 -4.04 -14.11
CA GLY A 135 -20.05 -2.92 -13.66
C GLY A 135 -19.06 -2.41 -14.70
N SER A 136 -18.20 -1.49 -14.28
CA SER A 136 -17.12 -0.94 -15.09
C SER A 136 -15.83 -0.84 -14.30
N ILE A 137 -14.71 -0.96 -14.99
CA ILE A 137 -13.38 -0.73 -14.40
C ILE A 137 -13.19 0.80 -14.31
N VAL A 138 -12.91 1.29 -13.11
CA VAL A 138 -12.82 2.73 -12.82
C VAL A 138 -11.48 3.15 -12.23
N GLY A 139 -10.62 2.19 -11.88
CA GLY A 139 -9.34 2.48 -11.25
C GLY A 139 -8.39 1.30 -11.30
N PHE A 140 -7.11 1.59 -11.08
CA PHE A 140 -6.05 0.59 -11.09
C PHE A 140 -5.15 0.74 -9.86
N SER A 141 -4.60 -0.38 -9.42
CA SER A 141 -3.47 -0.43 -8.48
C SER A 141 -2.50 -1.51 -8.95
N GLY A 142 -1.27 -1.51 -8.48
CA GLY A 142 -0.32 -2.51 -8.92
C GLY A 142 1.03 -2.37 -8.25
N ARG A 143 2.03 -2.98 -8.89
CA ARG A 143 3.43 -2.92 -8.48
C ARG A 143 4.32 -2.71 -9.70
N SER A 144 5.35 -1.89 -9.54
CA SER A 144 6.37 -1.66 -10.57
C SER A 144 7.74 -1.46 -9.94
N GLY A 145 8.77 -2.16 -10.42
CA GLY A 145 10.11 -2.19 -9.80
C GLY A 145 11.18 -1.29 -10.39
N ASN A 146 12.40 -1.39 -9.84
CA ASN A 146 13.53 -0.51 -10.14
C ASN A 146 14.04 -0.59 -11.59
N TYR A 147 13.76 -1.68 -12.30
CA TYR A 147 14.00 -1.80 -13.75
C TYR A 147 12.82 -1.31 -14.60
N ASN A 148 11.85 -0.67 -13.94
CA ASN A 148 10.70 -0.01 -14.51
C ASN A 148 9.75 -0.94 -15.30
N TYR A 149 9.55 -2.20 -14.95
CA TYR A 149 8.49 -3.03 -15.57
C TYR A 149 7.25 -3.10 -14.70
N ILE A 150 6.15 -3.64 -15.24
CA ILE A 150 4.93 -3.89 -14.47
C ILE A 150 4.99 -5.29 -13.85
N ASP A 151 5.20 -5.33 -12.54
CA ASP A 151 5.27 -6.56 -11.76
C ASP A 151 3.88 -7.16 -11.53
N ALA A 152 2.91 -6.32 -11.14
CA ALA A 152 1.54 -6.75 -10.84
C ALA A 152 0.49 -5.68 -11.12
N ILE A 153 -0.75 -6.11 -11.34
CA ILE A 153 -1.91 -5.24 -11.57
C ILE A 153 -3.15 -5.74 -10.81
N SER A 154 -3.96 -4.83 -10.31
CA SER A 154 -5.30 -5.02 -9.79
C SER A 154 -6.23 -3.95 -10.35
N ILE A 155 -7.52 -4.24 -10.37
CA ILE A 155 -8.56 -3.34 -10.87
C ILE A 155 -9.53 -2.95 -9.76
N TYR A 156 -10.09 -1.76 -9.87
CA TYR A 156 -11.26 -1.33 -9.11
C TYR A 156 -12.48 -1.32 -10.03
N ILE A 157 -13.54 -1.99 -9.60
CA ILE A 157 -14.80 -2.11 -10.33
C ILE A 157 -15.87 -1.31 -9.61
N ALA A 158 -16.54 -0.41 -10.32
CA ALA A 158 -17.79 0.21 -9.87
C ALA A 158 -18.96 -0.71 -10.23
N VAL A 159 -19.69 -1.17 -9.23
CA VAL A 159 -20.79 -2.13 -9.39
C VAL A 159 -22.09 -1.39 -9.73
N TRP A 160 -22.67 -1.69 -10.89
CA TRP A 160 -23.96 -1.15 -11.32
C TRP A 160 -25.12 -2.03 -10.86
N ASN A 161 -24.92 -3.35 -10.83
CA ASN A 161 -25.92 -4.33 -10.41
C ASN A 161 -25.27 -5.39 -9.50
N PRO A 162 -25.46 -5.30 -8.17
CA PRO A 162 -24.85 -6.21 -7.21
C PRO A 162 -25.18 -7.68 -7.44
N ASP A 163 -26.43 -8.02 -7.78
CA ASP A 163 -26.87 -9.40 -7.96
C ASP A 163 -26.20 -10.05 -9.18
N ARG A 164 -26.15 -9.33 -10.30
CA ARG A 164 -25.43 -9.78 -11.50
C ARG A 164 -23.93 -9.87 -11.25
N PHE A 165 -23.38 -8.92 -10.49
CA PHE A 165 -21.95 -8.87 -10.16
C PHE A 165 -21.47 -10.12 -9.40
N PHE A 166 -22.13 -10.50 -8.31
CA PHE A 166 -21.73 -11.67 -7.53
C PHE A 166 -21.94 -13.00 -8.27
N ASN A 167 -22.90 -13.05 -9.20
CA ASN A 167 -23.10 -14.22 -10.05
C ASN A 167 -21.98 -14.33 -11.09
N THR A 168 -21.65 -13.24 -11.79
CA THR A 168 -20.58 -13.20 -12.80
C THR A 168 -19.21 -13.53 -12.20
N LEU A 169 -18.89 -13.05 -10.98
CA LEU A 169 -17.63 -13.42 -10.32
C LEU A 169 -17.57 -14.90 -9.94
N ARG A 170 -18.68 -15.47 -9.44
CA ARG A 170 -18.75 -16.91 -9.13
C ARG A 170 -18.61 -17.79 -10.37
N GLU A 171 -19.27 -17.41 -11.48
CA GLU A 171 -19.13 -18.08 -12.77
C GLU A 171 -17.69 -18.06 -13.30
N GLN A 172 -16.95 -16.98 -13.03
CA GLN A 172 -15.54 -16.83 -13.40
C GLN A 172 -14.56 -17.50 -12.40
N GLY A 173 -15.06 -18.27 -11.43
CA GLY A 173 -14.23 -18.95 -10.42
C GLY A 173 -13.58 -18.00 -9.40
N ILE A 174 -14.00 -16.73 -9.36
CA ILE A 174 -13.51 -15.73 -8.41
C ILE A 174 -14.37 -15.80 -7.15
N ILE A 175 -13.76 -16.13 -6.02
CA ILE A 175 -14.44 -16.18 -4.72
C ILE A 175 -14.76 -14.74 -4.27
N ALA A 176 -15.92 -14.25 -4.67
CA ALA A 176 -16.50 -13.02 -4.17
C ALA A 176 -17.40 -13.35 -2.97
N TYR A 177 -16.95 -13.02 -1.76
CA TYR A 177 -17.80 -13.15 -0.59
C TYR A 177 -18.94 -12.12 -0.68
N GLN A 178 -20.13 -12.57 -1.08
CA GLN A 178 -21.37 -11.84 -0.77
C GLN A 178 -21.43 -11.78 0.75
N MET A 179 -21.12 -10.64 1.36
CA MET A 179 -21.36 -10.49 2.78
C MET A 179 -22.88 -10.65 2.97
N PRO A 180 -23.36 -11.66 3.72
CA PRO A 180 -24.79 -11.84 3.91
C PRO A 180 -25.42 -10.54 4.42
N PRO A 181 -26.67 -10.20 4.06
CA PRO A 181 -27.39 -9.08 4.68
C PRO A 181 -27.34 -9.17 6.20
N ILE A 182 -27.33 -10.40 6.74
CA ILE A 182 -27.13 -10.72 8.16
C ILE A 182 -25.78 -10.26 8.70
N ARG A 183 -24.69 -10.26 7.91
CA ARG A 183 -23.36 -9.79 8.32
C ARG A 183 -23.23 -8.26 8.25
N LEU A 184 -23.98 -7.62 7.35
CA LEU A 184 -24.15 -6.16 7.32
C LEU A 184 -25.05 -5.70 8.47
N GLN A 185 -26.10 -6.45 8.78
CA GLN A 185 -26.92 -6.27 9.96
C GLN A 185 -26.13 -6.58 11.23
N LEU A 186 -25.29 -7.62 11.27
CA LEU A 186 -24.37 -7.91 12.39
C LEU A 186 -23.31 -6.83 12.51
N ARG A 187 -22.74 -6.27 11.44
CA ARG A 187 -21.83 -5.13 11.53
C ARG A 187 -22.53 -3.84 11.94
N LYS A 188 -23.77 -3.62 11.49
CA LYS A 188 -24.60 -2.49 11.93
C LYS A 188 -25.06 -2.68 13.37
N MET A 189 -25.36 -3.90 13.79
CA MET A 189 -25.70 -4.30 15.15
C MET A 189 -24.48 -4.37 16.04
N GLU A 190 -23.28 -4.65 15.52
CA GLU A 190 -22.00 -4.59 16.22
C GLU A 190 -21.55 -3.13 16.32
N LYS A 191 -21.84 -2.28 15.33
CA LYS A 191 -21.70 -0.83 15.44
C LYS A 191 -22.69 -0.25 16.44
N LEU A 192 -23.97 -0.61 16.36
CA LEU A 192 -25.01 -0.18 17.30
C LEU A 192 -24.77 -0.77 18.70
N LYS A 193 -24.29 -2.01 18.80
CA LYS A 193 -23.89 -2.66 20.05
C LYS A 193 -22.60 -2.06 20.56
N ASN A 194 -21.61 -1.72 19.74
CA ASN A 194 -20.41 -0.99 20.17
C ASN A 194 -20.75 0.43 20.60
N GLU A 195 -21.66 1.12 19.92
CA GLU A 195 -22.20 2.42 20.32
C GLU A 195 -23.10 2.32 21.57
N GLN A 196 -23.79 1.20 21.79
CA GLN A 196 -24.58 0.92 23.00
C GLN A 196 -23.69 0.40 24.15
N VAL A 197 -22.58 -0.26 23.85
CA VAL A 197 -21.52 -0.70 24.76
C VAL A 197 -20.72 0.53 25.19
N GLU A 198 -20.41 1.45 24.28
CA GLU A 198 -19.84 2.77 24.60
C GLU A 198 -20.82 3.63 25.42
N ARG A 199 -22.13 3.61 25.10
CA ARG A 199 -23.17 4.27 25.91
C ARG A 199 -23.50 3.56 27.23
N GLY A 200 -23.20 2.27 27.35
CA GLY A 200 -23.62 1.38 28.45
C GLY A 200 -22.50 1.04 29.44
N HIS A 201 -21.23 1.08 29.01
CA HIS A 201 -20.07 0.88 29.90
C HIS A 201 -19.76 2.11 30.76
N VAL A 202 -20.53 3.19 30.62
CA VAL A 202 -20.57 4.28 31.62
C VAL A 202 -21.30 3.84 32.92
N LYS A 203 -21.79 2.60 33.01
CA LYS A 203 -22.30 2.02 34.28
C LYS A 203 -21.34 1.05 34.99
N GLY A 204 -20.18 0.70 34.41
CA GLY A 204 -19.25 -0.26 35.00
C GLY A 204 -17.81 0.20 34.84
N ASN A 205 -17.06 0.18 35.93
CA ASN A 205 -15.73 0.78 36.16
C ASN A 205 -14.89 1.18 34.91
N PRO A 206 -14.48 2.46 34.80
CA PRO A 206 -13.67 3.00 33.69
C PRO A 206 -12.33 2.31 33.40
N GLU A 207 -11.76 1.60 34.38
CA GLU A 207 -10.44 0.97 34.27
C GLU A 207 -10.41 -0.25 33.34
N GLU A 208 -11.50 -1.03 33.25
CA GLU A 208 -11.57 -2.19 32.35
C GLU A 208 -11.71 -1.80 30.87
N GLY A 209 -12.37 -0.66 30.61
CA GLY A 209 -12.47 -0.06 29.27
C GLY A 209 -11.11 0.47 28.75
N GLN A 210 -10.27 0.98 29.66
CA GLN A 210 -8.91 1.41 29.35
C GLN A 210 -8.03 0.22 28.90
N GLU A 211 -8.10 -0.91 29.60
CA GLU A 211 -7.28 -2.09 29.29
C GLU A 211 -7.65 -2.75 27.94
N HIS A 212 -8.94 -2.73 27.58
CA HIS A 212 -9.45 -3.36 26.37
C HIS A 212 -9.16 -2.55 25.08
N LEU A 213 -9.03 -1.22 25.17
CA LEU A 213 -8.62 -0.35 24.07
C LEU A 213 -7.10 -0.40 23.83
N ILE A 214 -6.31 -0.49 24.90
CA ILE A 214 -4.85 -0.66 24.83
C ILE A 214 -4.48 -1.99 24.13
N ARG A 215 -5.26 -3.07 24.34
CA ARG A 215 -5.08 -4.36 23.65
C ARG A 215 -5.41 -4.37 22.15
N LYS A 216 -6.15 -3.36 21.65
CA LYS A 216 -6.53 -3.24 20.22
C LYS A 216 -5.56 -2.40 19.39
N LEU A 217 -4.63 -1.68 20.00
CA LEU A 217 -3.47 -1.17 19.29
C LEU A 217 -2.66 -2.38 18.79
N PRO A 218 -2.18 -2.39 17.53
CA PRO A 218 -1.48 -3.53 17.01
C PRO A 218 -0.25 -3.79 17.87
N SER A 219 -0.27 -4.90 18.60
CA SER A 219 0.90 -5.54 19.19
C SER A 219 1.76 -6.14 18.08
N GLN A 220 2.09 -5.35 17.05
CA GLN A 220 3.13 -5.71 16.08
C GLN A 220 4.50 -5.33 16.66
N THR A 221 4.83 -5.93 17.79
CA THR A 221 6.21 -6.00 18.29
C THR A 221 6.84 -7.36 17.98
N GLN A 222 6.13 -8.29 17.34
CA GLN A 222 6.60 -9.68 17.24
C GLN A 222 7.56 -9.98 16.09
N ASP A 223 7.72 -9.13 15.06
CA ASP A 223 8.59 -9.45 13.92
C ASP A 223 9.68 -8.43 13.55
N LYS A 224 9.69 -7.24 14.17
CA LYS A 224 10.77 -6.26 13.94
C LYS A 224 11.79 -6.31 15.07
N PRO A 225 13.11 -6.46 14.78
CA PRO A 225 14.13 -6.44 15.82
C PRO A 225 14.04 -5.14 16.63
N PRO A 226 14.20 -5.20 17.97
CA PRO A 226 14.09 -4.01 18.81
C PRO A 226 15.04 -2.91 18.33
N LEU A 227 14.58 -1.64 18.31
CA LEU A 227 15.40 -0.50 17.89
C LEU A 227 16.76 -0.46 18.61
N ALA A 228 16.78 -0.77 19.91
CA ALA A 228 18.00 -0.86 20.71
C ALA A 228 18.98 -1.95 20.24
N LYS A 229 18.49 -3.03 19.61
CA LYS A 229 19.34 -4.08 19.02
C LYS A 229 20.00 -3.59 17.74
N LEU A 230 19.24 -2.91 16.87
CA LEU A 230 19.75 -2.32 15.63
C LEU A 230 20.76 -1.20 15.89
N GLU A 231 20.51 -0.35 16.90
CA GLU A 231 21.44 0.72 17.29
C GLU A 231 22.77 0.17 17.84
N LYS A 232 22.74 -0.94 18.59
CA LYS A 232 23.96 -1.64 19.03
C LYS A 232 24.73 -2.23 17.86
N GLU A 233 24.04 -2.88 16.93
CA GLU A 233 24.64 -3.44 15.71
C GLU A 233 25.26 -2.33 14.84
N GLN A 234 24.61 -1.16 14.78
CA GLN A 234 25.15 0.02 14.10
C GLN A 234 26.44 0.52 14.75
N GLN A 235 26.48 0.60 16.07
CA GLN A 235 27.68 1.02 16.80
C GLN A 235 28.84 0.04 16.59
N GLU A 236 28.58 -1.26 16.67
CA GLU A 236 29.60 -2.30 16.46
C GLU A 236 30.13 -2.28 15.02
N LEU A 237 29.23 -2.19 14.02
CA LEU A 237 29.61 -2.13 12.62
C LEU A 237 30.37 -0.83 12.30
N SER A 238 29.96 0.30 12.88
CA SER A 238 30.65 1.58 12.72
C SER A 238 32.08 1.52 13.27
N ARG A 239 32.27 0.90 14.45
CA ARG A 239 33.61 0.70 15.03
C ARG A 239 34.48 -0.19 14.12
N ARG A 240 33.95 -1.30 13.63
CA ARG A 240 34.67 -2.19 12.70
C ARG A 240 35.05 -1.50 11.39
N VAL A 241 34.20 -0.62 10.86
CA VAL A 241 34.52 0.18 9.68
C VAL A 241 35.68 1.13 9.96
N GLN A 242 35.70 1.80 11.12
CA GLN A 242 36.80 2.68 11.52
C GLN A 242 38.13 1.91 11.64
N GLU A 243 38.12 0.76 12.34
CA GLU A 243 39.31 -0.09 12.47
C GLU A 243 39.83 -0.56 11.10
N LEU A 244 38.93 -0.86 10.15
CA LEU A 244 39.31 -1.22 8.77
C LEU A 244 39.85 -0.04 7.97
N GLU A 245 39.34 1.17 8.17
CA GLU A 245 39.83 2.40 7.53
C GLU A 245 41.27 2.71 7.97
N GLU A 246 41.56 2.58 9.26
CA GLU A 246 42.91 2.74 9.81
C GLU A 246 43.88 1.71 9.20
N LEU A 247 43.52 0.43 9.20
CA LEU A 247 44.33 -0.65 8.60
C LEU A 247 44.56 -0.47 7.09
N TYR A 248 43.57 0.06 6.38
CA TYR A 248 43.67 0.37 4.96
C TYR A 248 44.68 1.48 4.71
N GLU A 249 44.60 2.60 5.45
CA GLU A 249 45.54 3.71 5.30
C GLU A 249 46.98 3.31 5.72
N GLU A 250 47.15 2.50 6.76
CA GLU A 250 48.47 1.94 7.11
C GLU A 250 49.07 1.11 5.96
N THR A 251 48.26 0.26 5.32
CA THR A 251 48.75 -0.62 4.25
C THR A 251 49.04 0.16 2.98
N LYS A 252 48.19 1.13 2.65
CA LYS A 252 48.42 2.08 1.56
C LYS A 252 49.70 2.89 1.76
N GLN A 253 50.01 3.28 3.00
CA GLN A 253 51.29 3.93 3.31
C GLN A 253 52.47 2.97 3.10
N LYS A 254 52.37 1.71 3.54
CA LYS A 254 53.40 0.68 3.28
C LYS A 254 53.63 0.44 1.78
N VAL A 255 52.56 0.41 0.98
CA VAL A 255 52.64 0.31 -0.49
C VAL A 255 53.43 1.48 -1.05
N ARG A 256 53.12 2.72 -0.66
CA ARG A 256 53.83 3.93 -1.12
C ARG A 256 55.31 3.91 -0.75
N ASP A 257 55.64 3.50 0.47
CA ASP A 257 57.02 3.45 0.94
C ASP A 257 57.83 2.40 0.17
N ILE A 258 57.25 1.22 -0.08
CA ILE A 258 57.89 0.16 -0.85
C ILE A 258 58.01 0.55 -2.33
N GLN A 259 56.99 1.17 -2.93
CA GLN A 259 57.07 1.72 -4.29
C GLN A 259 58.25 2.70 -4.42
N ARG A 260 58.44 3.60 -3.45
CA ARG A 260 59.58 4.53 -3.43
C ARG A 260 60.91 3.78 -3.35
N GLN A 261 61.03 2.77 -2.50
CA GLN A 261 62.25 1.97 -2.38
C GLN A 261 62.56 1.19 -3.66
N VAL A 262 61.53 0.63 -4.31
CA VAL A 262 61.65 -0.07 -5.60
C VAL A 262 62.16 0.88 -6.67
N GLU A 263 61.61 2.09 -6.78
CA GLU A 263 62.08 3.08 -7.77
C GLU A 263 63.50 3.56 -7.50
N GLN A 264 63.86 3.82 -6.24
CA GLN A 264 65.25 4.14 -5.87
C GLN A 264 66.21 3.00 -6.27
N LYS A 265 65.79 1.75 -6.10
CA LYS A 265 66.60 0.58 -6.45
C LYS A 265 66.73 0.41 -7.96
N LYS A 266 65.68 0.69 -8.74
CA LYS A 266 65.74 0.73 -10.21
C LYS A 266 66.70 1.81 -10.70
N GLU A 267 66.72 2.97 -10.06
CA GLU A 267 67.63 4.06 -10.41
C GLU A 267 69.10 3.69 -10.13
N ARG A 268 69.41 3.09 -8.96
CA ARG A 268 70.76 2.56 -8.69
C ARG A 268 71.21 1.54 -9.72
N LEU A 269 70.31 0.68 -10.20
CA LEU A 269 70.63 -0.25 -11.29
C LEU A 269 70.89 0.44 -12.63
N ARG A 270 70.29 1.62 -12.89
CA ARG A 270 70.60 2.45 -14.08
C ARG A 270 71.97 3.12 -13.94
N GLU A 271 72.28 3.65 -12.76
CA GLU A 271 73.60 4.20 -12.43
C GLU A 271 74.70 3.13 -12.53
N LEU A 272 74.44 1.92 -12.02
CA LEU A 272 75.39 0.81 -12.10
C LEU A 272 75.68 0.41 -13.56
N LYS A 273 74.67 0.45 -14.44
CA LYS A 273 74.82 0.18 -15.88
C LYS A 273 75.63 1.26 -16.63
N SER A 274 75.67 2.48 -16.11
CA SER A 274 76.44 3.59 -16.67
C SER A 274 77.84 3.74 -16.05
N SER A 275 78.16 2.95 -15.04
CA SER A 275 79.44 2.98 -14.34
C SER A 275 80.57 2.26 -15.09
N THR A 276 81.78 2.83 -15.03
CA THR A 276 83.00 2.25 -15.65
C THR A 276 83.72 1.35 -14.65
N MET A 277 83.12 0.19 -14.36
CA MET A 277 83.62 -0.78 -13.38
C MET A 277 84.24 -2.01 -14.06
N PRO A 278 85.21 -2.71 -13.43
CA PRO A 278 85.67 -4.02 -13.89
C PRO A 278 84.50 -5.01 -14.02
N ARG A 279 84.52 -5.83 -15.09
CA ARG A 279 83.37 -6.64 -15.53
C ARG A 279 82.89 -7.64 -14.48
N ASP A 280 83.81 -8.25 -13.75
CA ASP A 280 83.58 -9.22 -12.69
C ASP A 280 82.92 -8.58 -11.45
N VAL A 281 83.38 -7.39 -11.06
CA VAL A 281 82.81 -6.62 -9.95
C VAL A 281 81.40 -6.13 -10.30
N TYR A 282 81.22 -5.58 -11.50
CA TYR A 282 79.91 -5.18 -12.02
C TYR A 282 78.91 -6.33 -12.00
N GLN A 283 79.29 -7.50 -12.53
CA GLN A 283 78.38 -8.65 -12.64
C GLN A 283 77.92 -9.16 -11.26
N ARG A 284 78.81 -9.20 -10.27
CA ARG A 284 78.46 -9.59 -8.89
C ARG A 284 77.51 -8.58 -8.23
N GLN A 285 77.79 -7.28 -8.36
CA GLN A 285 76.94 -6.22 -7.80
C GLN A 285 75.56 -6.20 -8.48
N TYR A 286 75.52 -6.28 -9.81
CA TYR A 286 74.29 -6.29 -10.59
C TYR A 286 73.38 -7.46 -10.21
N LEU A 287 73.92 -8.68 -10.11
CA LEU A 287 73.15 -9.86 -9.73
C LEU A 287 72.55 -9.72 -8.32
N LYS A 288 73.34 -9.23 -7.35
CA LYS A 288 72.88 -8.98 -5.98
C LYS A 288 71.74 -7.95 -5.95
N GLU A 289 71.93 -6.81 -6.61
CA GLU A 289 70.94 -5.73 -6.63
C GLU A 289 69.65 -6.13 -7.37
N ASN A 290 69.77 -6.82 -8.50
CA ASN A 290 68.65 -7.31 -9.29
C ASN A 290 67.84 -8.40 -8.55
N ALA A 291 68.51 -9.30 -7.81
CA ALA A 291 67.83 -10.27 -6.96
C ALA A 291 67.00 -9.59 -5.85
N THR A 292 67.58 -8.56 -5.19
CA THR A 292 66.85 -7.79 -4.17
C THR A 292 65.68 -7.01 -4.77
N LEU A 293 65.84 -6.42 -5.96
CA LEU A 293 64.75 -5.70 -6.64
C LEU A 293 63.58 -6.64 -6.94
N ARG A 294 63.84 -7.83 -7.49
CA ARG A 294 62.79 -8.82 -7.79
C ARG A 294 61.99 -9.21 -6.54
N SER A 295 62.68 -9.48 -5.43
CA SER A 295 62.02 -9.79 -4.15
C SER A 295 61.15 -8.63 -3.65
N MET A 296 61.60 -7.38 -3.81
CA MET A 296 60.81 -6.19 -3.45
C MET A 296 59.61 -5.98 -4.37
N GLU A 297 59.75 -6.22 -5.68
CA GLU A 297 58.65 -6.13 -6.65
C GLU A 297 57.57 -7.20 -6.40
N GLU A 298 57.97 -8.41 -6.00
CA GLU A 298 57.04 -9.46 -5.58
C GLU A 298 56.28 -9.07 -4.31
N HIS A 299 56.98 -8.56 -3.29
CA HIS A 299 56.36 -8.08 -2.06
C HIS A 299 55.42 -6.89 -2.32
N LEU A 300 55.80 -5.98 -3.23
CA LEU A 300 54.94 -4.88 -3.65
C LEU A 300 53.64 -5.37 -4.27
N LYS A 301 53.71 -6.32 -5.22
CA LYS A 301 52.51 -6.93 -5.83
C LYS A 301 51.58 -7.55 -4.79
N GLN A 302 52.14 -8.22 -3.78
CA GLN A 302 51.34 -8.80 -2.69
C GLN A 302 50.61 -7.73 -1.88
N LEU A 303 51.27 -6.61 -1.58
CA LEU A 303 50.67 -5.51 -0.84
C LEU A 303 49.63 -4.75 -1.66
N GLU A 304 49.88 -4.53 -2.96
CA GLU A 304 48.90 -3.91 -3.86
C GLU A 304 47.63 -4.75 -3.97
N TRP A 305 47.77 -6.08 -4.08
CA TRP A 305 46.62 -6.99 -4.06
C TRP A 305 45.86 -6.91 -2.73
N ARG A 306 46.58 -6.88 -1.61
CA ARG A 306 45.98 -6.73 -0.27
C ARG A 306 45.27 -5.39 -0.10
N GLU A 307 45.84 -4.29 -0.61
CA GLU A 307 45.23 -2.97 -0.60
C GLU A 307 43.90 -2.97 -1.37
N GLN A 308 43.88 -3.53 -2.59
CA GLN A 308 42.68 -3.64 -3.40
C GLN A 308 41.60 -4.49 -2.71
N ALA A 309 41.98 -5.63 -2.12
CA ALA A 309 41.05 -6.49 -1.40
C ALA A 309 40.42 -5.76 -0.18
N MET A 310 41.22 -5.00 0.56
CA MET A 310 40.73 -4.20 1.69
C MET A 310 39.84 -3.04 1.23
N GLN A 311 40.15 -2.40 0.10
CA GLN A 311 39.31 -1.35 -0.47
C GLN A 311 37.92 -1.89 -0.84
N GLN A 312 37.84 -3.07 -1.46
CA GLN A 312 36.56 -3.72 -1.77
C GLN A 312 35.79 -4.11 -0.50
N LEU A 313 36.49 -4.66 0.49
CA LEU A 313 35.88 -5.01 1.78
C LEU A 313 35.33 -3.76 2.49
N LEU A 314 36.09 -2.67 2.51
CA LEU A 314 35.69 -1.40 3.10
C LEU A 314 34.44 -0.84 2.41
N GLN A 315 34.41 -0.84 1.07
CA GLN A 315 33.22 -0.42 0.31
C GLN A 315 31.99 -1.26 0.68
N LYS A 316 32.13 -2.58 0.77
CA LYS A 316 31.05 -3.49 1.17
C LYS A 316 30.54 -3.18 2.58
N LYS A 317 31.44 -2.98 3.55
CA LYS A 317 31.08 -2.66 4.93
C LYS A 317 30.45 -1.28 5.08
N GLN A 318 30.90 -0.29 4.30
CA GLN A 318 30.25 1.02 4.24
C GLN A 318 28.84 0.94 3.64
N GLN A 319 28.58 0.07 2.66
CA GLN A 319 27.23 -0.17 2.13
C GLN A 319 26.31 -0.83 3.18
N GLU A 320 26.81 -1.86 3.89
CA GLU A 320 26.08 -2.50 5.00
C GLU A 320 25.69 -1.47 6.07
N LEU A 321 26.61 -0.57 6.43
CA LEU A 321 26.35 0.49 7.42
C LEU A 321 25.29 1.50 6.95
N ARG A 322 25.24 1.83 5.65
CA ARG A 322 24.19 2.70 5.08
C ARG A 322 22.82 2.05 5.17
N HIS A 323 22.72 0.79 4.75
CA HIS A 323 21.47 0.04 4.81
C HIS A 323 20.94 -0.05 6.26
N LEU A 324 21.83 -0.30 7.23
CA LEU A 324 21.46 -0.36 8.63
C LEU A 324 20.97 1.00 9.17
N LYS A 325 21.59 2.12 8.75
CA LYS A 325 21.11 3.48 9.08
C LYS A 325 19.71 3.73 8.52
N ASP A 326 19.44 3.31 7.29
CA ASP A 326 18.13 3.47 6.66
C ASP A 326 17.07 2.68 7.42
N GLN A 327 17.34 1.42 7.78
CA GLN A 327 16.46 0.58 8.59
C GLN A 327 16.14 1.20 9.97
N ILE A 328 17.14 1.80 10.63
CA ILE A 328 16.95 2.51 11.91
C ILE A 328 16.06 3.73 11.72
N SER A 329 16.25 4.49 10.63
CA SER A 329 15.45 5.67 10.33
C SER A 329 13.97 5.33 10.08
N GLU A 330 13.70 4.24 9.36
CA GLU A 330 12.34 3.74 9.12
C GLU A 330 11.68 3.26 10.41
N THR A 331 12.45 2.56 11.26
CA THR A 331 11.96 2.08 12.56
C THR A 331 11.62 3.25 13.48
N LYS A 332 12.44 4.32 13.51
CA LYS A 332 12.16 5.53 14.28
C LYS A 332 10.89 6.24 13.80
N ARG A 333 10.71 6.40 12.49
CA ARG A 333 9.48 6.98 11.91
C ARG A 333 8.25 6.18 12.30
N TYR A 334 8.34 4.86 12.24
CA TYR A 334 7.25 3.97 12.63
C TYR A 334 6.90 4.10 14.12
N GLU A 335 7.88 4.17 15.01
CA GLU A 335 7.66 4.40 16.45
C GLU A 335 7.03 5.78 16.72
N GLU A 336 7.47 6.83 16.02
CA GLU A 336 6.88 8.18 16.10
C GLU A 336 5.42 8.20 15.63
N ASP A 337 5.10 7.51 14.55
CA ASP A 337 3.72 7.43 14.04
C ASP A 337 2.82 6.67 15.00
N ILE A 338 3.32 5.59 15.63
CA ILE A 338 2.62 4.92 16.72
C ILE A 338 2.40 5.88 17.90
N LYS A 339 3.42 6.66 18.29
CA LYS A 339 3.32 7.63 19.38
C LYS A 339 2.30 8.73 19.07
N LYS A 340 2.28 9.26 17.85
CA LYS A 340 1.28 10.24 17.39
C LYS A 340 -0.13 9.66 17.42
N LYS A 341 -0.31 8.43 16.92
CA LYS A 341 -1.61 7.73 16.96
C LYS A 341 -2.09 7.50 18.40
N ARG A 342 -1.19 7.13 19.32
CA ARG A 342 -1.51 7.01 20.75
C ARG A 342 -1.93 8.35 21.37
N ALA A 343 -1.18 9.43 21.10
CA ALA A 343 -1.52 10.77 21.62
C ALA A 343 -2.84 11.31 21.03
N LEU A 344 -3.15 10.99 19.77
CA LEU A 344 -4.42 11.35 19.14
C LEU A 344 -5.59 10.59 19.77
N LEU A 345 -5.40 9.29 20.04
CA LEU A 345 -6.36 8.47 20.77
C LEU A 345 -6.58 9.02 22.20
N GLU A 346 -5.52 9.40 22.90
CA GLU A 346 -5.60 10.01 24.24
C GLU A 346 -6.36 11.35 24.23
N ARG A 347 -6.17 12.18 23.20
CA ARG A 347 -6.92 13.43 23.00
C ARG A 347 -8.39 13.18 22.70
N GLU A 348 -8.69 12.27 21.78
CA GLU A 348 -10.07 11.88 21.46
C GLU A 348 -10.79 11.32 22.69
N GLN A 349 -10.09 10.55 23.53
CA GLN A 349 -10.59 10.07 24.82
C GLN A 349 -10.87 11.20 25.81
N GLN A 350 -10.02 12.23 25.83
CA GLN A 350 -10.19 13.40 26.71
C GLN A 350 -11.33 14.31 26.23
N ASP A 351 -11.54 14.42 24.93
CA ASP A 351 -12.67 15.12 24.32
C ASP A 351 -14.01 14.39 24.56
N LEU A 352 -14.01 13.06 24.56
CA LEU A 352 -15.14 12.21 24.95
C LEU A 352 -15.51 12.34 26.44
N LEU A 353 -14.56 12.68 27.33
CA LEU A 353 -14.84 12.97 28.73
C LEU A 353 -15.45 14.36 28.97
N ASN A 354 -15.33 15.30 28.01
CA ASN A 354 -15.87 16.66 28.10
C ASN A 354 -17.36 16.77 27.70
N GLU A 355 -18.07 15.64 27.67
CA GLU A 355 -19.46 15.49 27.22
C GLU A 355 -20.61 15.88 28.22
N PRO A 356 -20.47 16.63 29.33
CA PRO A 356 -21.64 17.03 30.14
C PRO A 356 -22.68 17.88 29.38
N GLN A 357 -22.27 18.58 28.32
CA GLN A 357 -23.17 19.44 27.53
C GLN A 357 -23.99 18.65 26.51
N MET A 358 -23.43 17.63 25.85
CA MET A 358 -24.18 16.80 24.90
C MET A 358 -25.18 15.89 25.64
N ILE A 359 -24.79 15.35 26.81
CA ILE A 359 -25.68 14.55 27.67
C ILE A 359 -26.86 15.40 28.18
N ARG A 360 -26.64 16.67 28.57
CA ARG A 360 -27.73 17.60 28.95
C ARG A 360 -28.69 17.86 27.79
N LYS A 361 -28.14 18.16 26.61
CA LYS A 361 -28.94 18.47 25.41
C LYS A 361 -29.74 17.26 24.91
N LEU A 362 -29.17 16.06 25.00
CA LEU A 362 -29.85 14.80 24.69
C LEU A 362 -30.95 14.47 25.70
N LYS A 363 -30.75 14.74 27.00
CA LYS A 363 -31.81 14.58 28.02
C LYS A 363 -32.98 15.54 27.81
N GLU A 364 -32.71 16.78 27.45
CA GLU A 364 -33.74 17.77 27.12
C GLU A 364 -34.52 17.35 25.87
N GLN A 365 -33.84 16.88 24.83
CA GLN A 365 -34.49 16.36 23.62
C GLN A 365 -35.32 15.10 23.89
N GLN A 366 -34.84 14.19 24.73
CA GLN A 366 -35.60 12.99 25.12
C GLN A 366 -36.85 13.33 25.93
N GLN A 367 -36.79 14.31 26.84
CA GLN A 367 -37.96 14.76 27.60
C GLN A 367 -39.00 15.42 26.69
N GLU A 368 -38.58 16.18 25.68
CA GLU A 368 -39.48 16.81 24.73
C GLU A 368 -40.18 15.79 23.82
N VAL A 369 -39.45 14.79 23.34
CA VAL A 369 -40.03 13.68 22.56
C VAL A 369 -41.05 12.89 23.39
N ALA A 370 -40.77 12.62 24.67
CA ALA A 370 -41.70 11.93 25.56
C ALA A 370 -43.01 12.71 25.77
N ARG A 371 -42.94 14.04 25.88
CA ARG A 371 -44.14 14.90 25.96
C ARG A 371 -44.99 14.83 24.70
N GLN A 372 -44.37 14.85 23.53
CA GLN A 372 -45.09 14.80 22.24
C GLN A 372 -45.81 13.46 22.04
N ILE A 373 -45.20 12.35 22.46
CA ILE A 373 -45.82 11.01 22.41
C ILE A 373 -47.05 10.96 23.32
N SER A 374 -46.94 11.43 24.56
CA SER A 374 -48.07 11.48 25.50
C SER A 374 -49.23 12.34 24.99
N LEU A 375 -48.93 13.47 24.31
CA LEU A 375 -49.94 14.34 23.71
C LEU A 375 -50.69 13.64 22.56
N LEU A 376 -49.97 12.85 21.75
CA LEU A 376 -50.53 12.08 20.65
C LEU A 376 -51.45 10.95 21.14
N GLU A 377 -51.05 10.24 22.20
CA GLU A 377 -51.87 9.19 22.84
C GLU A 377 -53.18 9.77 23.40
N HIS A 378 -53.12 10.96 24.02
CA HIS A 378 -54.32 11.67 24.47
C HIS A 378 -55.24 12.11 23.32
N LEU A 379 -54.68 12.52 22.18
CA LEU A 379 -55.48 12.84 20.99
C LEU A 379 -56.16 11.61 20.38
N GLU A 380 -55.49 10.46 20.44
CA GLU A 380 -56.02 9.21 19.90
C GLU A 380 -57.18 8.67 20.76
N THR A 381 -57.03 8.74 22.09
CA THR A 381 -58.10 8.40 23.02
C THR A 381 -59.34 9.31 22.86
N LEU A 382 -59.14 10.62 22.66
CA LEU A 382 -60.23 11.56 22.36
C LEU A 382 -60.95 11.23 21.04
N LYS A 383 -60.22 10.85 19.98
CA LYS A 383 -60.81 10.43 18.70
C LYS A 383 -61.64 9.16 18.86
N GLN A 384 -61.16 8.19 19.66
CA GLN A 384 -61.92 6.95 19.94
C GLN A 384 -63.20 7.23 20.73
N LEU A 385 -63.14 8.10 21.75
CA LEU A 385 -64.32 8.51 22.53
C LEU A 385 -65.36 9.22 21.66
N ARG A 386 -64.92 10.10 20.76
CA ARG A 386 -65.80 10.79 19.81
C ARG A 386 -66.52 9.80 18.89
N ARG A 387 -65.80 8.81 18.33
CA ARG A 387 -66.42 7.75 17.51
C ARG A 387 -67.48 6.95 18.28
N ARG A 388 -67.19 6.57 19.53
CA ARG A 388 -68.15 5.88 20.41
C ARG A 388 -69.40 6.73 20.69
N LEU A 389 -69.22 8.04 20.88
CA LEU A 389 -70.33 8.97 21.09
C LEU A 389 -71.21 9.08 19.82
N GLU A 390 -70.60 9.17 18.64
CA GLU A 390 -71.32 9.22 17.36
C GLU A 390 -72.09 7.92 17.09
N GLU A 391 -71.53 6.76 17.43
CA GLU A 391 -72.21 5.46 17.34
C GLU A 391 -73.38 5.35 18.32
N GLN A 392 -73.21 5.81 19.57
CA GLN A 392 -74.27 5.89 20.57
C GLN A 392 -75.42 6.77 20.08
N GLN A 393 -75.13 7.92 19.48
CA GLN A 393 -76.13 8.82 18.91
C GLN A 393 -76.85 8.20 17.70
N LYS A 394 -76.13 7.50 16.81
CA LYS A 394 -76.74 6.75 15.69
C LYS A 394 -77.65 5.63 16.19
N LYS A 395 -77.26 4.90 17.23
CA LYS A 395 -78.09 3.85 17.86
C LYS A 395 -79.34 4.44 18.52
N LYS A 396 -79.24 5.59 19.20
CA LYS A 396 -80.40 6.31 19.76
C LYS A 396 -81.36 6.81 18.66
N LYS A 397 -80.85 7.37 17.56
CA LYS A 397 -81.66 7.79 16.41
C LYS A 397 -82.38 6.60 15.75
N LYS A 398 -81.70 5.46 15.56
CA LYS A 398 -82.33 4.22 15.06
C LYS A 398 -83.42 3.69 16.00
N LYS A 399 -83.18 3.66 17.33
CA LYS A 399 -84.21 3.26 18.31
C LYS A 399 -85.41 4.22 18.33
N GLY A 400 -85.20 5.52 18.18
CA GLY A 400 -86.27 6.51 18.07
C GLY A 400 -87.07 6.41 16.76
N PHE A 401 -86.40 6.06 15.66
CA PHE A 401 -87.03 5.81 14.36
C PHE A 401 -87.89 4.53 14.38
N ILE A 402 -87.38 3.44 14.97
CA ILE A 402 -88.14 2.19 15.16
C ILE A 402 -89.36 2.41 16.06
N ARG A 403 -89.24 3.23 17.11
CA ARG A 403 -90.40 3.60 17.96
C ARG A 403 -91.46 4.45 17.24
N ARG A 404 -91.09 5.24 16.23
CA ARG A 404 -92.05 6.01 15.41
C ARG A 404 -92.76 5.16 14.36
N ILE A 405 -92.11 4.14 13.82
CA ILE A 405 -92.75 3.17 12.90
C ILE A 405 -93.77 2.30 13.63
N PHE A 406 -93.58 2.04 14.93
CA PHE A 406 -94.53 1.27 15.75
C PHE A 406 -95.75 2.08 16.26
N TRP A 407 -95.85 3.37 15.93
CA TRP A 407 -96.91 4.29 16.37
C TRP A 407 -97.75 4.86 15.20
N LEU A 408 -97.45 4.43 13.97
CA LEU A 408 -98.24 4.63 12.75
C LEU A 408 -98.82 3.27 12.36
#